data_AF-A0A1A8F290-F1
#
_entry.id   AF-A0A1A8F290-F1
#
_cell.length_a   1.000
_cell.length_b   1.000
_cell.length_c   1.000
_cell.angle_alpha   90.00
_cell.angle_beta   90.00
_cell.angle_gamma   90.00
#
_symmetry.space_group_name_H-M   'P 1'
#
loop_
_entity.id
_entity.type
_entity.pdbx_description
1 polymer ?
#
loop_
_entity_poly.entity_id
_entity_poly.type
_entity_poly.pdbx_seq_one_letter_code
_entity_poly.pdbx_strand_id
1 'polypeptide(L)'
;TPGRGLPPPPAIPPGRRRFIIPNNGPPVEVPPVPLPDLTNYQHAVTLGTSLRQAIDLQGQGTQGVPVPTPSSSGGMMREEPALQVPTVCPNSSPGQWQQKDNTTSLLHEVLVKQEIILQQQRGLTKMVQDLFVAVAALQGLTTGGSVETRHHGIFPLADVQALMALERELGINATLAHELSSTLGLAGGSTVKDTVWRVLKGAMTNALAKGITWRGQNGKVAFERLHLKGIVIAAVRRNPVCVASIEVEIVNTIKKWFYWAGDRDGGRKRRMPVQPTPQPAQDSVQD
;
A
#
# COMPACT_ATOMS: atom_id res chain seq x y z
N THR A 1 -24.60 -64.52 -18.06
CA THR A 1 -23.15 -64.61 -17.75
C THR A 1 -22.69 -63.27 -17.19
N PRO A 2 -22.47 -63.15 -15.87
CA PRO A 2 -22.13 -61.88 -15.23
C PRO A 2 -20.60 -61.68 -15.18
N GLY A 3 -20.12 -60.56 -15.71
CA GLY A 3 -18.68 -60.24 -15.82
C GLY A 3 -18.19 -59.38 -14.65
N ARG A 4 -17.46 -60.03 -13.73
CA ARG A 4 -16.49 -59.55 -12.72
C ARG A 4 -16.42 -58.04 -12.42
N GLY A 5 -16.86 -57.70 -11.21
CA GLY A 5 -16.50 -56.45 -10.53
C GLY A 5 -15.02 -56.39 -10.15
N LEU A 6 -14.46 -55.18 -10.18
CA LEU A 6 -13.11 -54.88 -9.69
C LEU A 6 -13.01 -55.08 -8.17
N PRO A 7 -11.87 -55.56 -7.64
CA PRO A 7 -11.66 -55.65 -6.20
C PRO A 7 -11.39 -54.26 -5.59
N PRO A 8 -11.89 -53.97 -4.37
CA PRO A 8 -11.55 -52.75 -3.64
C PRO A 8 -10.09 -52.78 -3.12
N PRO A 9 -9.45 -51.60 -2.97
CA PRO A 9 -8.07 -51.50 -2.48
C PRO A 9 -7.94 -51.87 -1.00
N PRO A 10 -6.78 -52.41 -0.57
CA PRO A 10 -6.56 -52.88 0.80
C PRO A 10 -6.52 -51.74 1.82
N ALA A 11 -7.10 -52.00 2.99
CA ALA A 11 -7.15 -51.10 4.14
C ALA A 11 -5.75 -50.92 4.78
N ILE A 12 -5.41 -49.67 5.09
CA ILE A 12 -4.17 -49.28 5.78
C ILE A 12 -4.40 -49.43 7.30
N PRO A 13 -3.56 -50.15 8.05
CA PRO A 13 -3.68 -50.28 9.50
C PRO A 13 -3.28 -48.98 10.22
N PRO A 14 -3.94 -48.61 11.34
CA PRO A 14 -3.64 -47.38 12.08
C PRO A 14 -2.39 -47.58 12.96
N GLY A 15 -1.23 -47.15 12.44
CA GLY A 15 0.05 -47.17 13.16
C GLY A 15 0.40 -45.81 13.79
N ARG A 16 0.26 -45.73 15.12
CA ARG A 16 0.91 -44.82 16.08
C ARG A 16 1.73 -43.64 15.52
N ARG A 17 1.17 -42.42 15.58
CA ARG A 17 1.97 -41.18 15.59
C ARG A 17 2.52 -40.96 17.00
N ARG A 18 3.81 -41.20 17.17
CA ARG A 18 4.59 -40.76 18.34
C ARG A 18 4.74 -39.24 18.25
N PHE A 19 4.09 -38.50 19.14
CA PHE A 19 4.35 -37.07 19.30
C PHE A 19 5.78 -36.90 19.85
N ILE A 20 6.67 -36.30 19.05
CA ILE A 20 7.91 -35.73 19.56
C ILE A 20 7.59 -34.28 19.90
N ILE A 21 7.52 -33.98 21.19
CA ILE A 21 7.46 -32.61 21.70
C ILE A 21 8.88 -32.04 21.58
N PRO A 22 9.10 -30.87 20.94
CA PRO A 22 10.39 -30.19 21.02
C PRO A 22 10.61 -29.70 22.45
N ASN A 23 11.73 -30.11 23.02
CA ASN A 23 12.22 -29.69 24.32
C ASN A 23 12.55 -28.19 24.29
N ASN A 24 11.82 -27.37 25.03
CA ASN A 24 12.12 -25.94 25.20
C ASN A 24 13.30 -25.79 26.17
N GLY A 25 14.46 -25.38 25.65
CA GLY A 25 15.59 -24.93 26.46
C GLY A 25 15.26 -23.62 27.22
N PRO A 26 16.10 -23.23 28.20
CA PRO A 26 15.82 -22.09 29.08
C PRO A 26 15.83 -20.76 28.31
N PRO A 27 15.18 -19.71 28.85
CA PRO A 27 15.02 -18.43 28.15
C PRO A 27 16.37 -17.74 27.99
N VAL A 28 16.67 -17.33 26.76
CA VAL A 28 17.79 -16.43 26.49
C VAL A 28 17.33 -15.01 26.83
N GLU A 29 17.96 -14.39 27.82
CA GLU A 29 17.76 -13.00 28.21
C GLU A 29 18.25 -12.08 27.08
N VAL A 30 17.33 -11.32 26.49
CA VAL A 30 17.63 -10.35 25.43
C VAL A 30 17.94 -9.00 26.10
N PRO A 31 19.09 -8.37 25.83
CA PRO A 31 19.41 -7.07 26.41
C PRO A 31 18.47 -5.98 25.88
N PRO A 32 18.16 -4.94 26.68
CA PRO A 32 17.24 -3.89 26.28
C PRO A 32 17.81 -3.06 25.12
N VAL A 33 16.98 -2.85 24.10
CA VAL A 33 17.26 -1.96 22.97
C VAL A 33 17.24 -0.51 23.46
N PRO A 34 18.24 0.33 23.14
CA PRO A 34 18.20 1.75 23.51
C PRO A 34 17.06 2.48 22.77
N LEU A 35 16.25 3.23 23.52
CA LEU A 35 15.26 4.15 22.94
C LEU A 35 15.95 5.27 22.14
N PRO A 36 15.36 5.74 21.03
CA PRO A 36 15.86 6.93 20.33
C PRO A 36 15.63 8.20 21.15
N ASP A 37 16.63 9.08 21.13
CA ASP A 37 16.70 10.35 21.86
C ASP A 37 15.60 11.34 21.41
N LEU A 38 14.93 11.97 22.39
CA LEU A 38 13.71 12.76 22.21
C LEU A 38 13.98 14.24 21.87
N THR A 39 15.18 14.57 21.43
CA THR A 39 15.67 15.95 21.27
C THR A 39 15.14 16.68 20.02
N ASN A 40 14.50 15.98 19.08
CA ASN A 40 14.09 16.60 17.81
C ASN A 40 12.63 17.15 17.78
N TYR A 41 11.90 17.13 18.90
CA TYR A 41 10.54 17.68 18.97
C TYR A 41 10.45 19.14 19.41
N GLN A 42 11.56 19.76 19.85
CA GLN A 42 11.52 21.14 20.34
C GLN A 42 11.42 22.21 19.25
N HIS A 43 11.78 21.91 17.99
CA HIS A 43 11.71 22.92 16.91
C HIS A 43 10.30 23.15 16.38
N ALA A 44 9.39 22.18 16.50
CA ALA A 44 7.99 22.34 16.08
C ALA A 44 7.16 23.16 17.07
N VAL A 45 7.50 23.11 18.37
CA VAL A 45 6.79 23.86 19.42
C VAL A 45 7.11 25.35 19.36
N THR A 46 8.32 25.72 18.92
CA THR A 46 8.80 27.11 18.86
C THR A 46 8.13 27.94 17.76
N LEU A 47 7.68 27.32 16.66
CA LEU A 47 6.91 28.03 15.62
C LEU A 47 5.43 28.25 16.04
N GLY A 48 4.88 27.36 16.87
CA GLY A 48 3.50 27.48 17.36
C GLY A 48 3.31 28.56 18.45
N THR A 49 4.35 28.86 19.22
CA THR A 49 4.31 29.91 20.26
C THR A 49 4.45 31.32 19.68
N SER A 50 5.23 31.48 18.60
CA SER A 50 5.45 32.78 17.94
C SER A 50 4.17 33.39 17.36
N LEU A 51 3.25 32.57 16.84
CA LEU A 51 1.96 33.04 16.32
C LEU A 51 0.98 33.48 17.44
N ARG A 52 1.00 32.80 18.59
CA ARG A 52 0.19 33.18 19.77
C ARG A 52 0.68 34.48 20.40
N GLN A 53 2.00 34.65 20.52
CA GLN A 53 2.59 35.92 21.01
C GLN A 53 2.33 37.11 20.09
N ALA A 54 2.23 36.91 18.78
CA ALA A 54 1.90 37.98 17.84
C ALA A 54 0.45 38.46 17.95
N ILE A 55 -0.49 37.59 18.36
CA ILE A 55 -1.90 37.92 18.56
C ILE A 55 -2.09 38.71 19.87
N ASP A 56 -1.37 38.35 20.93
CA ASP A 56 -1.46 39.02 22.24
C ASP A 56 -0.88 40.45 22.24
N LEU A 57 0.04 40.77 21.31
CA LEU A 57 0.65 42.10 21.19
C LEU A 57 -0.22 43.13 20.45
N GLN A 58 -1.32 42.73 19.80
CA GLN A 58 -2.27 43.65 19.16
C GLN A 58 -3.59 43.84 19.94
N GLY A 59 -3.73 43.19 21.11
CA GLY A 59 -4.94 43.19 21.93
C GLY A 59 -4.88 44.10 23.16
N GLN A 60 -4.37 45.33 23.06
CA GLN A 60 -4.53 46.34 24.13
C GLN A 60 -5.36 47.52 23.64
N GLY A 61 -6.67 47.42 23.84
CA GLY A 61 -7.61 48.53 23.67
C GLY A 61 -9.04 48.12 23.99
N THR A 62 -9.60 48.72 25.03
CA THR A 62 -11.03 48.80 25.40
C THR A 62 -11.61 47.73 26.36
N GLN A 63 -11.36 47.98 27.65
CA GLN A 63 -12.27 47.98 28.81
C GLN A 63 -13.59 47.17 28.74
N GLY A 64 -13.61 46.09 29.53
CA GLY A 64 -14.61 45.64 30.52
C GLY A 64 -16.09 46.03 30.43
N VAL A 65 -16.96 45.01 30.42
CA VAL A 65 -18.32 45.06 31.00
C VAL A 65 -18.56 43.76 31.79
N PRO A 66 -18.98 43.81 33.07
CA PRO A 66 -19.28 42.62 33.85
C PRO A 66 -20.74 42.16 33.67
N VAL A 67 -20.93 40.85 33.64
CA VAL A 67 -22.23 40.17 33.72
C VAL A 67 -22.69 40.12 35.18
N PRO A 68 -23.98 40.37 35.45
CA PRO A 68 -24.66 39.60 36.49
C PRO A 68 -25.95 38.95 35.99
N THR A 69 -26.18 37.75 36.51
CA THR A 69 -27.38 36.92 36.42
C THR A 69 -28.60 37.58 37.07
N PRO A 70 -29.82 37.12 36.76
CA PRO A 70 -30.88 37.12 37.77
C PRO A 70 -31.54 35.75 37.94
N SER A 71 -31.67 35.37 39.21
CA SER A 71 -32.59 34.35 39.71
C SER A 71 -34.01 34.90 39.82
N SER A 72 -34.95 33.99 39.60
CA SER A 72 -36.41 34.06 39.71
C SER A 72 -36.97 34.75 40.96
N SER A 73 -38.02 35.58 40.81
CA SER A 73 -39.31 35.37 41.51
C SER A 73 -40.42 36.35 41.09
N GLY A 74 -41.59 35.79 40.76
CA GLY A 74 -42.93 36.26 41.16
C GLY A 74 -43.41 37.67 40.78
N GLY A 75 -44.33 37.76 39.81
CA GLY A 75 -45.09 38.99 39.51
C GLY A 75 -46.32 39.20 40.39
N MET A 76 -46.98 40.36 40.22
CA MET A 76 -48.43 40.58 40.04
C MET A 76 -48.86 42.05 40.31
N MET A 77 -49.72 42.58 39.42
CA MET A 77 -50.70 43.70 39.60
C MET A 77 -50.13 45.16 39.56
N ARG A 78 -50.74 46.24 39.05
CA ARG A 78 -52.02 46.58 38.36
C ARG A 78 -52.01 48.10 37.99
N GLU A 79 -52.64 48.47 36.86
CA GLU A 79 -53.29 49.75 36.41
C GLU A 79 -52.59 51.16 36.27
N GLU A 80 -53.10 51.86 35.22
CA GLU A 80 -53.04 53.25 34.70
C GLU A 80 -53.52 54.37 35.68
N PRO A 81 -53.66 55.71 35.38
CA PRO A 81 -53.45 56.50 34.14
C PRO A 81 -52.84 57.96 34.28
N ALA A 82 -52.75 58.67 33.13
CA ALA A 82 -53.01 60.12 32.91
C ALA A 82 -51.90 61.23 32.83
N LEU A 83 -51.81 61.79 31.60
CA LEU A 83 -51.76 63.23 31.19
C LEU A 83 -50.53 64.13 31.46
N GLN A 84 -49.83 64.59 30.39
CA GLN A 84 -49.79 65.99 29.89
C GLN A 84 -48.71 66.25 28.80
N VAL A 85 -49.11 67.00 27.77
CA VAL A 85 -48.35 67.64 26.66
C VAL A 85 -48.47 69.18 26.95
N PRO A 86 -47.61 70.17 26.53
CA PRO A 86 -47.07 70.30 25.17
C PRO A 86 -45.82 71.19 24.85
N THR A 87 -45.40 71.12 23.57
CA THR A 87 -44.82 72.16 22.68
C THR A 87 -43.35 72.64 22.82
N VAL A 88 -42.52 72.40 21.78
CA VAL A 88 -41.92 73.37 20.81
C VAL A 88 -40.98 72.56 19.87
N CYS A 89 -41.21 72.61 18.55
CA CYS A 89 -40.32 72.08 17.49
C CYS A 89 -39.34 73.20 17.02
N PRO A 90 -38.45 73.02 16.01
CA PRO A 90 -37.77 71.84 15.46
C PRO A 90 -36.23 72.04 15.35
N ASN A 91 -35.40 70.99 15.27
CA ASN A 91 -34.22 71.07 14.39
C ASN A 91 -33.66 69.70 14.02
N SER A 92 -33.30 69.59 12.76
CA SER A 92 -32.77 68.43 12.06
C SER A 92 -31.47 67.91 12.67
N SER A 93 -31.38 66.60 12.88
CA SER A 93 -30.11 65.85 12.86
C SER A 93 -30.41 64.36 12.73
N PRO A 94 -30.16 63.71 11.57
CA PRO A 94 -30.16 62.26 11.49
C PRO A 94 -28.79 61.77 11.98
N GLY A 95 -28.62 61.72 13.31
CA GLY A 95 -27.49 61.04 13.96
C GLY A 95 -27.73 59.53 13.99
N GLN A 96 -27.92 58.93 12.81
CA GLN A 96 -28.25 57.52 12.65
C GLN A 96 -26.97 56.69 12.67
N TRP A 97 -26.73 56.00 13.78
CA TRP A 97 -25.92 54.78 13.91
C TRP A 97 -24.80 54.56 12.87
N GLN A 98 -23.71 55.33 12.90
CA GLN A 98 -22.48 54.94 12.19
C GLN A 98 -21.63 54.00 13.04
N GLN A 99 -22.20 52.82 13.33
CA GLN A 99 -21.45 51.69 13.86
C GLN A 99 -21.78 50.44 13.04
N LYS A 100 -21.72 50.55 11.70
CA LYS A 100 -22.06 49.42 10.80
C LYS A 100 -21.06 49.13 9.68
N ASP A 101 -19.90 49.76 9.64
CA ASP A 101 -18.97 49.53 8.52
C ASP A 101 -17.62 48.93 8.94
N ASN A 102 -17.31 48.88 10.24
CA ASN A 102 -16.01 48.41 10.70
C ASN A 102 -15.95 46.87 10.80
N THR A 103 -17.04 46.23 11.23
CA THR A 103 -17.07 44.76 11.40
C THR A 103 -17.08 44.04 10.06
N THR A 104 -17.79 44.58 9.06
CA THR A 104 -17.82 44.05 7.69
C THR A 104 -16.47 44.21 7.00
N SER A 105 -15.82 45.38 7.16
CA SER A 105 -14.47 45.63 6.65
C SER A 105 -13.43 44.71 7.30
N LEU A 106 -13.50 44.51 8.63
CA LEU A 106 -12.60 43.60 9.36
C LEU A 106 -12.81 42.14 8.92
N LEU A 107 -14.06 41.70 8.76
CA LEU A 107 -14.38 40.36 8.27
C LEU A 107 -13.86 40.14 6.86
N HIS A 108 -14.02 41.12 5.97
CA HIS A 108 -13.49 41.07 4.62
C HIS A 108 -11.96 40.96 4.63
N GLU A 109 -11.28 41.73 5.48
CA GLU A 109 -9.82 41.66 5.64
C GLU A 109 -9.35 40.29 6.16
N VAL A 110 -10.05 39.72 7.15
CA VAL A 110 -9.75 38.38 7.67
C VAL A 110 -9.95 37.30 6.61
N LEU A 111 -11.04 37.35 5.83
CA LEU A 111 -11.31 36.39 4.77
C LEU A 111 -10.26 36.46 3.66
N VAL A 112 -9.84 37.68 3.27
CA VAL A 112 -8.77 37.87 2.28
C VAL A 112 -7.45 37.32 2.81
N LYS A 113 -7.10 37.60 4.08
CA LYS A 113 -5.89 37.03 4.70
C LYS A 113 -5.95 35.50 4.80
N GLN A 114 -7.11 34.92 5.11
CA GLN A 114 -7.30 33.46 5.12
C GLN A 114 -7.11 32.85 3.73
N GLU A 115 -7.67 33.47 2.69
CA GLU A 115 -7.49 33.01 1.30
C GLU A 115 -6.02 33.09 0.88
N ILE A 116 -5.33 34.17 1.22
CA ILE A 116 -3.89 34.33 0.96
C ILE A 116 -3.09 33.25 1.69
N ILE A 117 -3.40 32.96 2.96
CA ILE A 117 -2.71 31.90 3.74
C ILE A 117 -2.97 30.53 3.12
N LEU A 118 -4.18 30.24 2.66
CA LEU A 118 -4.49 28.98 1.98
C LEU A 118 -3.72 28.86 0.65
N GLN A 119 -3.59 29.95 -0.10
CA GLN A 119 -2.77 29.98 -1.31
C GLN A 119 -1.29 29.74 -1.00
N GLN A 120 -0.76 30.35 0.07
CA GLN A 120 0.60 30.13 0.52
C GLN A 120 0.83 28.67 0.94
N GLN A 121 -0.10 28.07 1.68
CA GLN A 121 -0.02 26.65 2.06
C GLN A 121 -0.02 25.72 0.85
N ARG A 122 -0.91 25.96 -0.13
CA ARG A 122 -0.92 25.20 -1.40
C ARG A 122 0.40 25.34 -2.16
N GLY A 123 0.97 26.55 -2.19
CA GLY A 123 2.28 26.82 -2.77
C GLY A 123 3.40 26.05 -2.06
N LEU A 124 3.41 26.07 -0.72
CA LEU A 124 4.36 25.30 0.09
C LEU A 124 4.25 23.80 -0.17
N THR A 125 3.03 23.24 -0.20
CA THR A 125 2.81 21.82 -0.52
C THR A 125 3.34 21.47 -1.90
N LYS A 126 3.08 22.33 -2.91
CA LYS A 126 3.59 22.12 -4.27
C LYS A 126 5.12 22.20 -4.31
N MET A 127 5.73 23.19 -3.65
CA MET A 127 7.19 23.31 -3.61
C MET A 127 7.84 22.11 -2.90
N VAL A 128 7.25 21.58 -1.83
CA VAL A 128 7.74 20.37 -1.15
C VAL A 128 7.63 19.15 -2.07
N GLN A 129 6.53 19.03 -2.82
CA GLN A 129 6.36 17.97 -3.82
C GLN A 129 7.40 18.08 -4.94
N ASP A 130 7.64 19.28 -5.46
CA ASP A 130 8.62 19.57 -6.51
C ASP A 130 10.06 19.32 -5.99
N LEU A 131 10.34 19.69 -4.74
CA LEU A 131 11.61 19.42 -4.09
C LEU A 131 11.80 17.91 -3.86
N PHE A 132 10.75 17.17 -3.53
CA PHE A 132 10.80 15.71 -3.44
C PHE A 132 11.11 15.08 -4.81
N VAL A 133 10.50 15.58 -5.89
CA VAL A 133 10.79 15.15 -7.27
C VAL A 133 12.21 15.50 -7.69
N ALA A 134 12.73 16.67 -7.32
CA ALA A 134 14.09 17.11 -7.64
C ALA A 134 15.15 16.38 -6.81
N VAL A 135 14.91 16.12 -5.53
CA VAL A 135 15.77 15.28 -4.68
C VAL A 135 15.77 13.85 -5.21
N ALA A 136 14.60 13.34 -5.61
CA ALA A 136 14.52 12.08 -6.31
C ALA A 136 15.33 12.14 -7.62
N ALA A 137 15.31 13.22 -8.41
CA ALA A 137 16.14 13.36 -9.62
C ALA A 137 17.64 13.29 -9.31
N LEU A 138 18.10 14.04 -8.30
CA LEU A 138 19.50 14.06 -7.85
C LEU A 138 19.95 12.71 -7.26
N GLN A 139 19.02 11.95 -6.68
CA GLN A 139 19.23 10.59 -6.18
C GLN A 139 19.02 9.49 -7.25
N GLY A 140 18.77 9.86 -8.52
CA GLY A 140 18.54 8.89 -9.60
C GLY A 140 17.18 8.16 -9.55
N LEU A 141 16.19 8.76 -8.89
CA LEU A 141 14.85 8.22 -8.66
C LEU A 141 13.75 8.91 -9.49
N THR A 142 14.06 9.95 -10.27
CA THR A 142 13.13 10.42 -11.31
C THR A 142 13.77 10.36 -12.69
N THR A 143 13.06 9.62 -13.54
CA THR A 143 12.95 9.71 -15.00
C THR A 143 14.24 10.07 -15.75
N GLY A 144 15.07 9.06 -15.96
CA GLY A 144 16.13 9.09 -16.98
C GLY A 144 17.29 8.16 -16.70
N GLY A 145 17.56 7.87 -15.42
CA GLY A 145 18.62 6.94 -15.03
C GLY A 145 18.20 6.12 -13.82
N SER A 146 18.06 4.81 -14.01
CA SER A 146 18.24 3.80 -12.96
C SER A 146 17.19 3.65 -11.83
N VAL A 147 15.89 3.70 -12.14
CA VAL A 147 14.86 2.95 -11.35
C VAL A 147 15.03 1.44 -11.54
N GLU A 148 15.67 1.04 -12.65
CA GLU A 148 16.00 -0.35 -12.94
C GLU A 148 16.84 -1.00 -11.83
N THR A 149 17.84 -0.33 -11.24
CA THR A 149 18.83 -1.02 -10.36
C THR A 149 18.33 -1.47 -9.00
N ARG A 150 17.30 -0.86 -8.40
CA ARG A 150 16.82 -1.31 -7.07
C ARG A 150 16.08 -2.64 -7.13
N HIS A 151 15.38 -2.93 -8.22
CA HIS A 151 14.52 -4.12 -8.32
C HIS A 151 15.21 -5.33 -8.97
N HIS A 152 16.38 -5.13 -9.61
CA HIS A 152 17.24 -6.23 -10.08
C HIS A 152 17.70 -7.16 -8.94
N GLY A 153 17.70 -6.68 -7.69
CA GLY A 153 18.06 -7.50 -6.52
C GLY A 153 16.92 -8.38 -5.97
N ILE A 154 15.66 -8.12 -6.34
CA ILE A 154 14.49 -8.85 -5.79
C ILE A 154 14.20 -10.10 -6.62
N PHE A 155 14.38 -10.00 -7.93
CA PHE A 155 14.07 -11.05 -8.89
C PHE A 155 15.34 -11.63 -9.53
N PRO A 156 15.38 -12.93 -9.85
CA PRO A 156 14.33 -13.92 -9.64
C PRO A 156 14.30 -14.49 -8.22
N LEU A 157 13.10 -14.71 -7.67
CA LEU A 157 12.92 -15.35 -6.36
C LEU A 157 13.37 -16.82 -6.39
N ALA A 158 14.23 -17.21 -5.45
CA ALA A 158 14.84 -18.54 -5.39
C ALA A 158 14.06 -19.55 -4.54
N ASP A 159 13.41 -19.08 -3.47
CA ASP A 159 12.81 -19.92 -2.45
C ASP A 159 11.48 -19.35 -1.90
N VAL A 160 10.78 -20.18 -1.13
CA VAL A 160 9.46 -19.84 -0.60
C VAL A 160 9.55 -18.74 0.48
N GLN A 161 10.64 -18.67 1.24
CA GLN A 161 10.79 -17.63 2.27
C GLN A 161 10.95 -16.25 1.63
N ALA A 162 11.77 -16.13 0.59
CA ALA A 162 11.90 -14.90 -0.20
C ALA A 162 10.55 -14.49 -0.82
N LEU A 163 9.79 -15.45 -1.36
CA LEU A 163 8.44 -15.20 -1.87
C LEU A 163 7.49 -14.67 -0.80
N MET A 164 7.45 -15.30 0.38
CA MET A 164 6.55 -14.88 1.46
C MET A 164 6.96 -13.54 2.09
N ALA A 165 8.25 -13.23 2.09
CA ALA A 165 8.75 -11.91 2.51
C ALA A 165 8.26 -10.82 1.55
N LEU A 166 8.40 -11.05 0.24
CA LEU A 166 7.90 -10.13 -0.78
C LEU A 166 6.38 -9.95 -0.68
N GLU A 167 5.63 -11.03 -0.47
CA GLU A 167 4.17 -10.97 -0.32
C GLU A 167 3.72 -10.12 0.87
N ARG A 168 4.46 -10.15 1.97
CA ARG A 168 4.19 -9.28 3.13
C ARG A 168 4.44 -7.82 2.80
N GLU A 169 5.53 -7.54 2.09
CA GLU A 169 5.89 -6.18 1.68
C GLU A 169 4.86 -5.62 0.69
N LEU A 170 4.41 -6.43 -0.26
CA LEU A 170 3.36 -6.08 -1.23
C LEU A 170 2.00 -5.80 -0.57
N GLY A 171 1.73 -6.43 0.58
CA GLY A 171 0.53 -6.15 1.37
C GLY A 171 0.56 -4.79 2.08
N ILE A 172 1.74 -4.19 2.24
CA ILE A 172 1.93 -2.90 2.94
C ILE A 172 2.19 -1.78 1.93
N ASN A 173 2.99 -2.06 0.90
CA ASN A 173 3.51 -1.07 -0.04
C ASN A 173 2.89 -1.22 -1.44
N ALA A 174 1.89 -0.39 -1.73
CA ALA A 174 1.22 -0.37 -3.04
C ALA A 174 2.10 0.17 -4.18
N THR A 175 3.05 1.09 -3.90
CA THR A 175 3.93 1.64 -4.96
C THR A 175 4.91 0.58 -5.44
N LEU A 176 5.39 -0.28 -4.54
CA LEU A 176 6.24 -1.43 -4.88
C LEU A 176 5.58 -2.34 -5.92
N ALA A 177 4.28 -2.64 -5.78
CA ALA A 177 3.57 -3.48 -6.74
C ALA A 177 3.59 -2.87 -8.17
N HIS A 178 3.42 -1.54 -8.27
CA HIS A 178 3.49 -0.83 -9.54
C HIS A 178 4.91 -0.89 -10.14
N GLU A 179 5.94 -0.62 -9.34
CA GLU A 179 7.34 -0.69 -9.76
C GLU A 179 7.73 -2.08 -10.26
N LEU A 180 7.43 -3.13 -9.49
CA LEU A 180 7.74 -4.51 -9.88
C LEU A 180 7.01 -4.92 -11.16
N SER A 181 5.76 -4.48 -11.33
CA SER A 181 5.00 -4.74 -12.55
C SER A 181 5.58 -4.01 -13.77
N SER A 182 6.20 -2.84 -13.56
CA SER A 182 6.93 -2.11 -14.60
C SER A 182 8.21 -2.84 -14.99
N THR A 183 9.03 -3.20 -14.00
CA THR A 183 10.30 -3.92 -14.22
C THR A 183 10.09 -5.26 -14.91
N LEU A 184 9.12 -6.07 -14.44
CA LEU A 184 8.80 -7.34 -15.08
C LEU A 184 8.20 -7.16 -16.48
N GLY A 185 7.49 -6.05 -16.73
CA GLY A 185 6.90 -5.73 -18.03
C GLY A 185 7.94 -5.53 -19.14
N LEU A 186 9.18 -5.13 -18.79
CA LEU A 186 10.29 -4.98 -19.73
C LEU A 186 10.67 -6.28 -20.45
N ALA A 187 10.29 -7.44 -19.89
CA ALA A 187 10.58 -8.73 -20.50
C ALA A 187 9.95 -8.90 -21.91
N GLY A 188 8.83 -8.21 -22.16
CA GLY A 188 8.13 -8.21 -23.45
C GLY A 188 7.72 -9.60 -23.95
N GLY A 189 7.49 -9.73 -25.25
CA GLY A 189 7.17 -11.00 -25.91
C GLY A 189 6.37 -10.82 -27.19
N SER A 190 6.42 -11.82 -28.07
CA SER A 190 5.73 -11.80 -29.38
C SER A 190 4.28 -12.26 -29.31
N THR A 191 3.91 -12.97 -28.24
CA THR A 191 2.57 -13.52 -28.01
C THR A 191 2.24 -13.46 -26.52
N VAL A 192 0.97 -13.64 -26.14
CA VAL A 192 0.55 -13.75 -24.72
C VAL A 192 1.32 -14.86 -24.01
N LYS A 193 1.44 -16.03 -24.68
CA LYS A 193 2.19 -17.17 -24.16
C LYS A 193 3.64 -16.80 -23.88
N ASP A 194 4.34 -16.26 -24.88
CA ASP A 194 5.75 -15.88 -24.77
C ASP A 194 5.96 -14.83 -23.67
N THR A 195 5.09 -13.81 -23.62
CA THR A 195 5.15 -12.73 -22.63
C THR A 195 5.00 -13.25 -21.20
N VAL A 196 3.95 -14.04 -20.93
CA VAL A 196 3.74 -14.66 -19.62
C VAL A 196 4.94 -15.50 -19.21
N TRP A 197 5.49 -16.27 -20.15
CA TRP A 197 6.63 -17.14 -19.88
C TRP A 197 7.89 -16.36 -19.52
N ARG A 198 8.17 -15.27 -20.24
CA ARG A 198 9.30 -14.37 -19.98
C ARG A 198 9.16 -13.64 -18.66
N VAL A 199 7.98 -13.07 -18.38
CA VAL A 199 7.65 -12.42 -17.11
C VAL A 199 7.85 -13.38 -15.93
N LEU A 200 7.29 -14.59 -15.99
CA LEU A 200 7.43 -15.57 -14.90
C LEU A 200 8.86 -16.09 -14.73
N LYS A 201 9.62 -16.22 -15.83
CA LYS A 201 11.05 -16.58 -15.77
C LYS A 201 11.89 -15.47 -15.14
N GLY A 202 11.53 -14.21 -15.36
CA GLY A 202 12.12 -13.07 -14.66
C GLY A 202 11.75 -13.05 -13.19
N ALA A 203 10.49 -13.34 -12.83
CA ALA A 203 9.99 -13.25 -11.46
C ALA A 203 10.52 -14.35 -10.51
N MET A 204 10.73 -15.58 -10.99
CA MET A 204 11.13 -16.68 -10.12
C MET A 204 11.94 -17.76 -10.80
N THR A 205 12.77 -18.43 -10.02
CA THR A 205 13.55 -19.59 -10.46
C THR A 205 12.66 -20.81 -10.70
N ASN A 206 13.14 -21.75 -11.51
CA ASN A 206 12.43 -23.01 -11.73
C ASN A 206 12.37 -23.89 -10.47
N ALA A 207 13.34 -23.76 -9.57
CA ALA A 207 13.35 -24.45 -8.28
C ALA A 207 12.15 -24.03 -7.42
N LEU A 208 11.93 -22.73 -7.26
CA LEU A 208 10.75 -22.18 -6.60
C LEU A 208 9.45 -22.58 -7.32
N ALA A 209 9.42 -22.49 -8.65
CA ALA A 209 8.25 -22.79 -9.45
C ALA A 209 7.71 -24.22 -9.23
N LYS A 210 8.58 -25.21 -8.99
CA LYS A 210 8.17 -26.61 -8.69
C LYS A 210 7.37 -26.73 -7.38
N GLY A 211 7.60 -25.82 -6.43
CA GLY A 211 6.90 -25.73 -5.15
C GLY A 211 5.58 -24.94 -5.19
N ILE A 212 5.18 -24.44 -6.36
CA ILE A 212 3.99 -23.61 -6.54
C ILE A 212 2.98 -24.31 -7.44
N THR A 213 1.69 -24.16 -7.13
CA THR A 213 0.58 -24.54 -8.02
C THR A 213 -0.47 -23.43 -8.01
N TRP A 214 -1.41 -23.47 -8.96
CA TRP A 214 -2.46 -22.45 -9.00
C TRP A 214 -3.29 -22.42 -7.72
N ARG A 215 -3.79 -23.59 -7.26
CA ARG A 215 -4.66 -23.70 -6.08
C ARG A 215 -3.95 -24.11 -4.79
N GLY A 216 -2.67 -24.46 -4.83
CA GLY A 216 -1.92 -24.95 -3.66
C GLY A 216 -2.14 -26.45 -3.37
N GLN A 217 -2.26 -27.28 -4.41
CA GLN A 217 -2.43 -28.72 -4.22
C GLN A 217 -1.19 -29.38 -3.60
N ASN A 218 -1.39 -30.44 -2.81
CA ASN A 218 -0.32 -31.23 -2.17
C ASN A 218 0.60 -30.42 -1.24
N GLY A 219 0.04 -29.43 -0.52
CA GLY A 219 0.81 -28.59 0.41
C GLY A 219 1.73 -27.57 -0.28
N LYS A 220 1.60 -27.39 -1.59
CA LYS A 220 2.33 -26.38 -2.37
C LYS A 220 1.72 -24.99 -2.17
N VAL A 221 2.49 -23.95 -2.45
CA VAL A 221 2.00 -22.56 -2.38
C VAL A 221 0.93 -22.32 -3.44
N ALA A 222 -0.16 -21.66 -3.07
CA ALA A 222 -1.28 -21.32 -3.95
C ALA A 222 -1.04 -19.96 -4.64
N PHE A 223 -0.60 -19.98 -5.90
CA PHE A 223 -0.29 -18.75 -6.65
C PHE A 223 -1.52 -17.82 -6.80
N GLU A 224 -2.72 -18.38 -6.90
CA GLU A 224 -3.97 -17.61 -7.04
C GLU A 224 -4.20 -16.60 -5.90
N ARG A 225 -3.64 -16.88 -4.71
CA ARG A 225 -3.81 -16.07 -3.49
C ARG A 225 -2.70 -15.04 -3.27
N LEU A 226 -1.68 -15.03 -4.13
CA LEU A 226 -0.52 -14.16 -4.00
C LEU A 226 -0.79 -12.80 -4.65
N HIS A 227 -0.28 -11.71 -4.05
CA HIS A 227 -0.27 -10.38 -4.66
C HIS A 227 0.57 -10.39 -5.95
N LEU A 228 1.62 -11.22 -6.00
CA LEU A 228 2.43 -11.44 -7.19
C LEU A 228 1.60 -11.83 -8.44
N LYS A 229 0.44 -12.47 -8.27
CA LYS A 229 -0.51 -12.73 -9.38
C LYS A 229 -0.89 -11.43 -10.09
N GLY A 230 -1.31 -10.41 -9.35
CA GLY A 230 -1.74 -9.13 -9.90
C GLY A 230 -0.59 -8.42 -10.62
N ILE A 231 0.61 -8.48 -10.04
CA ILE A 231 1.82 -7.91 -10.62
C ILE A 231 2.17 -8.58 -11.95
N VAL A 232 2.13 -9.92 -12.02
CA VAL A 232 2.40 -10.66 -13.26
C VAL A 232 1.38 -10.31 -14.34
N ILE A 233 0.08 -10.23 -14.01
CA ILE A 233 -0.95 -9.86 -14.98
C ILE A 233 -0.74 -8.41 -15.46
N ALA A 234 -0.45 -7.48 -14.56
CA ALA A 234 -0.15 -6.09 -14.89
C ALA A 234 1.11 -5.96 -15.75
N ALA A 235 2.15 -6.74 -15.46
CA ALA A 235 3.38 -6.79 -16.26
C ALA A 235 3.12 -7.31 -17.68
N VAL A 236 2.31 -8.37 -17.83
CA VAL A 236 1.93 -8.90 -19.15
C VAL A 236 1.16 -7.86 -19.95
N ARG A 237 0.22 -7.13 -19.33
CA ARG A 237 -0.58 -6.09 -19.99
C ARG A 237 0.21 -4.85 -20.39
N ARG A 238 1.41 -4.65 -19.84
CA ARG A 238 2.32 -3.59 -20.32
C ARG A 238 2.89 -3.87 -21.70
N ASN A 239 2.94 -5.13 -22.12
CA ASN A 239 3.33 -5.45 -23.49
C ASN A 239 2.21 -5.00 -24.46
N PRO A 240 2.49 -4.11 -25.44
CA PRO A 240 1.51 -3.66 -26.43
C PRO A 240 0.75 -4.80 -27.12
N VAL A 241 1.40 -5.94 -27.34
CA VAL A 241 0.79 -7.13 -27.98
C VAL A 241 -0.28 -7.78 -27.11
N CYS A 242 -0.22 -7.59 -25.80
CA CYS A 242 -1.06 -8.29 -24.83
C CYS A 242 -2.12 -7.39 -24.15
N VAL A 243 -2.23 -6.12 -24.56
CA VAL A 243 -3.14 -5.13 -23.94
C VAL A 243 -4.60 -5.59 -24.04
N ALA A 244 -5.00 -6.10 -25.20
CA ALA A 244 -6.36 -6.56 -25.48
C ALA A 244 -6.64 -8.01 -25.04
N SER A 245 -5.65 -8.71 -24.47
CA SER A 245 -5.79 -10.12 -24.11
C SER A 245 -6.69 -10.32 -22.90
N ILE A 246 -7.57 -11.32 -22.99
CA ILE A 246 -8.53 -11.63 -21.94
C ILE A 246 -7.77 -12.21 -20.74
N GLU A 247 -8.16 -11.81 -19.52
CA GLU A 247 -7.50 -12.28 -18.30
C GLU A 247 -7.50 -13.81 -18.18
N VAL A 248 -8.58 -14.48 -18.61
CA VAL A 248 -8.69 -15.93 -18.61
C VAL A 248 -7.58 -16.60 -19.45
N GLU A 249 -7.17 -16.00 -20.56
CA GLU A 249 -6.10 -16.50 -21.42
C GLU A 249 -4.74 -16.39 -20.73
N ILE A 250 -4.47 -15.24 -20.11
CA ILE A 250 -3.26 -15.00 -19.31
C ILE A 250 -3.18 -16.00 -18.17
N VAL A 251 -4.26 -16.15 -17.39
CA VAL A 251 -4.34 -17.08 -16.26
C VAL A 251 -4.14 -18.53 -16.70
N ASN A 252 -4.76 -18.96 -17.80
CA ASN A 252 -4.59 -20.31 -18.32
C ASN A 252 -3.14 -20.57 -18.75
N THR A 253 -2.47 -19.55 -19.28
CA THR A 253 -1.05 -19.62 -19.63
C THR A 253 -0.17 -19.71 -18.38
N ILE A 254 -0.46 -18.95 -17.33
CA ILE A 254 0.24 -19.04 -16.04
C ILE A 254 0.08 -20.45 -15.43
N LYS A 255 -1.13 -21.01 -15.44
CA LYS A 255 -1.40 -22.39 -14.96
C LYS A 255 -0.55 -23.41 -15.72
N LYS A 256 -0.52 -23.33 -17.05
CA LYS A 256 0.33 -24.19 -17.89
C LYS A 256 1.81 -23.98 -17.55
N TRP A 257 2.23 -22.75 -17.28
CA TRP A 257 3.62 -22.48 -16.90
C TRP A 257 4.00 -23.22 -15.61
N PHE A 258 3.17 -23.24 -14.57
CA PHE A 258 3.46 -24.02 -13.36
C PHE A 258 3.38 -25.54 -13.58
N TYR A 259 2.42 -26.00 -14.39
CA TYR A 259 2.27 -27.42 -14.70
C TYR A 259 3.56 -28.02 -15.32
N TRP A 260 4.20 -27.27 -16.22
CA TRP A 260 5.42 -27.72 -16.92
C TRP A 260 6.71 -27.46 -16.13
N ALA A 261 6.65 -26.88 -14.92
CA ALA A 261 7.86 -26.59 -14.13
C ALA A 261 8.70 -27.84 -13.79
N GLY A 262 8.03 -28.98 -13.60
CA GLY A 262 8.70 -30.28 -13.37
C GLY A 262 9.34 -30.88 -14.63
N ASP A 263 8.88 -30.51 -15.82
CA ASP A 263 9.43 -30.97 -17.11
C ASP A 263 10.64 -30.11 -17.54
N ARG A 264 10.71 -28.86 -17.08
CA ARG A 264 11.86 -27.97 -17.25
C ARG A 264 13.12 -28.55 -16.57
N ASP A 265 14.29 -28.24 -17.11
CA ASP A 265 15.60 -28.76 -16.67
C ASP A 265 15.78 -30.28 -16.80
N GLY A 266 15.16 -30.86 -17.84
CA GLY A 266 15.38 -32.27 -18.19
C GLY A 266 14.59 -33.27 -17.33
N GLY A 267 13.60 -32.82 -16.55
CA GLY A 267 12.75 -33.73 -15.77
C GLY A 267 11.95 -34.72 -16.61
N ARG A 268 11.68 -34.41 -17.89
CA ARG A 268 11.13 -35.38 -18.86
C ARG A 268 12.16 -36.46 -19.23
N LYS A 269 13.41 -36.08 -19.53
CA LYS A 269 14.49 -37.01 -19.86
C LYS A 269 14.82 -37.95 -18.69
N ARG A 270 14.75 -37.46 -17.44
CA ARG A 270 14.98 -38.27 -16.23
C ARG A 270 13.90 -39.32 -15.94
N ARG A 271 12.69 -39.15 -16.48
CA ARG A 271 11.58 -40.11 -16.34
C ARG A 271 11.51 -41.10 -17.50
N MET A 272 12.27 -40.87 -18.56
CA MET A 272 12.39 -41.85 -19.63
C MET A 272 13.24 -43.03 -19.13
N PRO A 273 12.84 -44.27 -19.40
CA PRO A 273 13.69 -45.43 -19.12
C PRO A 273 15.02 -45.24 -19.85
N VAL A 274 16.14 -45.39 -19.13
CA VAL A 274 17.46 -45.49 -19.76
C VAL A 274 17.40 -46.70 -20.69
N GLN A 275 17.56 -46.49 -22.00
CA GLN A 275 17.71 -47.62 -22.91
C GLN A 275 18.90 -48.46 -22.44
N PRO A 276 18.75 -49.78 -22.27
CA PRO A 276 19.88 -50.63 -21.95
C PRO A 276 20.92 -50.49 -23.07
N THR A 277 22.13 -50.09 -22.69
CA THR A 277 23.30 -50.07 -23.59
C THR A 277 23.40 -51.43 -24.27
N PRO A 278 23.55 -51.52 -25.60
CA PRO A 278 23.74 -52.79 -26.28
C PRO A 278 24.96 -53.48 -25.67
N GLN A 279 24.75 -54.66 -25.06
CA GLN A 279 25.86 -55.47 -24.60
C GLN A 279 26.73 -55.84 -25.81
N PRO A 280 28.06 -55.71 -25.74
CA PRO A 280 28.93 -56.14 -26.82
C PRO A 280 28.68 -57.63 -27.07
N ALA A 281 28.38 -57.97 -28.32
CA ALA A 281 28.16 -59.34 -28.75
C ALA A 281 29.35 -60.19 -28.29
N GLN A 282 29.08 -61.20 -27.47
CA GLN A 282 30.07 -62.24 -27.22
C GLN A 282 30.18 -63.04 -28.51
N ASP A 283 31.26 -62.79 -29.26
CA ASP A 283 31.66 -63.65 -30.35
C ASP A 283 31.83 -65.07 -29.81
N SER A 284 30.99 -65.94 -30.35
CA SER A 284 31.04 -67.37 -30.11
C SER A 284 32.28 -67.90 -30.84
N VAL A 285 33.38 -68.08 -30.12
CA VAL A 285 34.49 -68.90 -30.61
C VAL A 285 34.11 -70.36 -30.34
N GLN A 286 33.56 -71.00 -31.37
CA GLN A 286 33.58 -72.45 -31.52
C GLN A 286 34.84 -72.81 -32.29
N ASP A 287 35.82 -73.41 -31.60
CA ASP A 287 36.50 -74.67 -31.94
C ASP A 287 37.67 -74.93 -30.98
#